data_AF-A0A0Q7AQZ7-F1
#
_entry.id   AF-A0A0Q7AQZ7-F1
#
_cell.length_a   1.000
_cell.length_b   1.000
_cell.length_c   1.000
_cell.angle_alpha   90.00
_cell.angle_beta   90.00
_cell.angle_gamma   90.00
#
_symmetry.space_group_name_H-M   'P 1'
#
loop_
_entity.id
_entity.type
_entity.pdbx_description
1 polymer ?
#
loop_
_entity_poly.entity_id
_entity_poly.type
_entity_poly.pdbx_seq_one_letter_code
_entity_poly.pdbx_strand_id
1 'polypeptide(L)'
;MSSSRFLTLALAAALGCAMARVEAAPPNKCVVNGTVTYQQGPCASGQIRKQPTLEELNAAEKQRRAAAVATKIEQAPPVPSPAPAVAVRAGDFRCDGRQYCSQMKSCAEAKYFLLSCSGVKMDGDHNGVPCEKQWCAR
;
A
#
# COMPACT_ATOMS: atom_id res chain seq x y z
N MET A 1 29.72 60.10 -69.17
CA MET A 1 28.97 59.20 -70.06
C MET A 1 29.80 57.95 -70.29
N SER A 2 29.58 56.89 -69.50
CA SER A 2 29.74 55.51 -69.98
C SER A 2 29.25 54.56 -68.91
N SER A 3 28.12 53.95 -69.26
CA SER A 3 27.38 52.93 -68.55
C SER A 3 28.19 51.66 -68.40
N SER A 4 28.15 51.03 -67.23
CA SER A 4 28.00 49.56 -67.06
C SER A 4 28.19 49.19 -65.61
N ARG A 5 27.49 48.25 -65.00
CA ARG A 5 26.31 47.43 -65.32
C ARG A 5 26.16 46.58 -64.05
N PHE A 6 24.94 46.44 -63.54
CA PHE A 6 24.49 45.31 -62.73
C PHE A 6 25.42 44.83 -61.61
N LEU A 7 25.22 45.31 -60.38
CA LEU A 7 25.35 44.42 -59.22
C LEU A 7 24.48 44.94 -58.07
N THR A 8 23.17 44.88 -58.28
CA THR A 8 22.19 44.89 -57.19
C THR A 8 22.38 43.62 -56.36
N LEU A 9 23.29 43.64 -55.37
CA LEU A 9 23.29 42.68 -54.28
C LEU A 9 22.69 43.34 -53.05
N ALA A 10 21.41 43.03 -52.83
CA ALA A 10 20.70 43.31 -51.60
C ALA A 10 21.39 42.58 -50.44
N LEU A 11 22.04 43.34 -49.55
CA LEU A 11 22.49 42.85 -48.26
C LEU A 11 22.10 43.87 -47.18
N ALA A 12 20.81 43.94 -46.88
CA ALA A 12 20.37 44.44 -45.58
C ALA A 12 20.04 43.19 -44.74
N ALA A 13 21.08 42.63 -44.12
CA ALA A 13 20.94 41.53 -43.18
C ALA A 13 20.04 41.98 -42.04
N ALA A 14 18.90 41.30 -41.89
CA ALA A 14 18.01 41.44 -40.76
C ALA A 14 18.82 41.15 -39.48
N LEU A 15 19.15 42.22 -38.75
CA LEU A 15 19.75 42.14 -37.43
C LEU A 15 18.68 41.67 -36.44
N GLY A 16 18.38 40.37 -36.50
CA GLY A 16 17.51 39.72 -35.52
C GLY A 16 18.21 39.75 -34.17
N CYS A 17 17.65 40.49 -33.21
CA CYS A 17 18.00 40.37 -31.80
C CYS A 17 17.79 38.91 -31.37
N ALA A 18 18.87 38.15 -31.25
CA ALA A 18 18.87 36.88 -30.57
C ALA A 18 18.70 37.15 -29.07
N MET A 19 17.46 37.34 -28.63
CA MET A 19 17.12 37.29 -27.22
C MET A 19 17.29 35.85 -26.77
N ALA A 20 18.45 35.53 -26.19
CA ALA A 20 18.65 34.27 -25.49
C ALA A 20 17.55 34.18 -24.41
N ARG A 21 16.59 33.27 -24.60
CA ARG A 21 15.60 32.99 -23.59
C ARG A 21 16.33 32.32 -22.43
N VAL A 22 16.48 33.05 -21.34
CA VAL A 22 16.85 32.44 -20.06
C VAL A 22 15.63 31.62 -19.63
N GLU A 23 15.68 30.33 -19.88
CA GLU A 23 14.71 29.38 -19.36
C GLU A 23 14.77 29.49 -17.82
N ALA A 24 13.76 30.11 -17.22
CA ALA A 24 13.70 30.29 -15.77
C ALA A 24 13.46 28.92 -15.13
N ALA A 25 14.52 28.27 -14.67
CA ALA A 25 14.41 27.06 -13.86
C ALA A 25 13.59 27.39 -12.60
N PRO A 26 12.67 26.50 -12.17
CA PRO A 26 11.90 26.72 -10.95
C PRO A 26 12.83 26.82 -9.72
N PRO A 27 12.55 27.71 -8.76
CA PRO A 27 13.41 27.86 -7.59
C PRO A 27 13.40 26.60 -6.73
N ASN A 28 14.56 26.22 -6.21
CA ASN A 28 14.72 25.10 -5.30
C ASN A 28 14.09 25.43 -3.94
N LYS A 29 13.28 24.49 -3.42
CA LYS A 29 12.75 24.57 -2.04
C LYS A 29 13.82 24.11 -1.06
N CYS A 30 14.32 25.04 -0.26
CA CYS A 30 15.35 24.83 0.75
C CYS A 30 14.73 24.87 2.16
N VAL A 31 15.22 24.02 3.06
CA VAL A 31 14.84 24.06 4.48
C VAL A 31 16.09 24.31 5.31
N VAL A 32 16.20 25.49 5.91
CA VAL A 32 17.36 25.89 6.73
C VAL A 32 16.85 26.19 8.13
N ASN A 33 17.34 25.45 9.14
CA ASN A 33 16.89 25.57 10.54
C ASN A 33 15.35 25.53 10.69
N GLY A 34 14.68 24.67 9.91
CA GLY A 34 13.21 24.53 9.92
C GLY A 34 12.45 25.61 9.15
N THR A 35 13.12 26.63 8.60
CA THR A 35 12.50 27.67 7.77
C THR A 35 12.56 27.28 6.30
N VAL A 36 11.42 27.34 5.60
CA VAL A 36 11.31 27.04 4.18
C VAL A 36 11.64 28.30 3.37
N THR A 37 12.66 28.25 2.52
CA THR A 37 13.04 29.32 1.59
C THR A 37 13.11 28.79 0.17
N TYR A 38 12.97 29.68 -0.82
CA TYR A 38 13.04 29.33 -2.25
C TYR A 38 14.24 30.04 -2.87
N GLN A 39 15.17 29.28 -3.46
CA GLN A 39 16.42 29.81 -3.99
C GLN A 39 16.61 29.40 -5.45
N GLN A 40 16.99 30.35 -6.31
CA GLN A 40 17.24 30.10 -7.74
C GLN A 40 18.55 29.33 -8.01
N GLY A 41 19.31 28.99 -6.96
CA GLY A 41 20.54 28.20 -7.02
C GLY A 41 20.50 27.01 -6.04
N PRO A 42 21.57 26.20 -5.99
CA PRO A 42 21.70 25.13 -5.00
C PRO A 42 21.55 25.69 -3.58
N CYS A 43 20.82 24.98 -2.72
CA CYS A 43 20.61 25.42 -1.35
C CYS A 43 21.95 25.63 -0.65
N ALA A 44 22.14 26.78 -0.01
CA ALA A 44 23.36 27.14 0.73
C ALA A 44 23.66 26.25 1.96
N SER A 45 22.87 25.21 2.22
CA SER A 45 23.01 24.38 3.40
C SER A 45 24.21 23.46 3.28
N GLY A 46 25.26 23.75 4.04
CA GLY A 46 26.36 22.82 4.40
C GLY A 46 25.92 21.58 5.19
N GLN A 47 24.63 21.22 5.15
CA GLN A 47 24.15 19.92 5.54
C GLN A 47 24.06 19.08 4.27
N ILE A 48 25.22 18.53 3.87
CA ILE A 48 25.26 17.33 3.05
C ILE A 48 24.22 16.39 3.68
N ARG A 49 23.15 16.07 2.94
CA ARG A 49 22.25 14.98 3.35
C ARG A 49 23.16 13.76 3.47
N LYS A 50 23.59 13.43 4.69
CA LYS A 50 24.37 12.22 4.91
C LYS A 50 23.46 11.10 4.43
N GLN A 51 23.91 10.40 3.40
CA GLN A 51 23.23 9.20 2.95
C GLN A 51 23.22 8.28 4.17
N PRO A 52 22.04 7.91 4.69
CA PRO A 52 21.99 7.00 5.82
C PRO A 52 22.69 5.70 5.42
N THR A 53 23.43 5.15 6.36
CA THR A 53 24.09 3.85 6.19
C THR A 53 23.04 2.75 6.02
N LEU A 54 23.45 1.62 5.45
CA LEU A 54 22.58 0.45 5.31
C LEU A 54 22.10 -0.02 6.69
N GLU A 55 22.94 0.12 7.71
CA GLU A 55 22.63 -0.18 9.10
C GLU A 55 21.53 0.74 9.66
N GLU A 56 21.61 2.05 9.40
CA GLU A 56 20.57 3.01 9.81
C GLU A 56 19.23 2.75 9.11
N LEU A 57 19.27 2.40 7.83
CA LEU A 57 18.07 2.05 7.05
C LEU A 57 17.40 0.78 7.59
N ASN A 58 18.19 -0.27 7.84
CA ASN A 58 17.69 -1.53 8.38
C ASN A 58 17.12 -1.36 9.81
N ALA A 59 17.77 -0.53 10.63
CA ALA A 59 17.29 -0.22 11.98
C ALA A 59 15.95 0.54 11.94
N ALA A 60 15.81 1.52 11.06
CA ALA A 60 14.56 2.27 10.87
C ALA A 60 13.43 1.35 10.36
N GLU A 61 13.70 0.44 9.43
CA GLU A 61 12.69 -0.52 8.96
C GLU A 61 12.25 -1.46 10.08
N LYS A 62 13.18 -1.98 10.88
CA LYS A 62 12.86 -2.82 12.05
C LYS A 62 11.96 -2.08 13.03
N GLN A 63 12.24 -0.81 13.31
CA GLN A 63 11.40 0.04 14.16
C GLN A 63 10.01 0.25 13.57
N ARG A 64 9.90 0.52 12.25
CA ARG A 64 8.60 0.69 11.58
C ARG A 64 7.76 -0.59 11.60
N ARG A 65 8.37 -1.76 11.42
CA ARG A 65 7.69 -3.05 11.52
C ARG A 65 7.20 -3.32 12.94
N ALA A 66 8.02 -3.05 13.96
CA ALA A 66 7.64 -3.19 15.35
C ALA A 66 6.48 -2.26 15.74
N ALA A 67 6.52 -1.00 15.30
CA ALA A 67 5.43 -0.04 15.50
C ALA A 67 4.14 -0.49 14.81
N ALA A 68 4.21 -0.97 13.56
CA ALA A 68 3.04 -1.47 12.84
C ALA A 68 2.41 -2.70 13.51
N VAL A 69 3.22 -3.59 14.10
CA VAL A 69 2.72 -4.71 14.90
C VAL A 69 2.06 -4.22 16.19
N ALA A 70 2.64 -3.24 16.88
CA ALA A 70 2.05 -2.66 18.08
C ALA A 70 0.71 -1.96 17.79
N THR A 71 0.63 -1.17 16.71
CA THR A 71 -0.62 -0.50 16.31
C THR A 71 -1.69 -1.49 15.87
N LYS A 72 -1.32 -2.61 15.24
CA LYS A 72 -2.26 -3.68 14.84
C LYS A 72 -2.86 -4.43 16.04
N ILE A 73 -2.15 -4.51 17.17
CA ILE A 73 -2.68 -5.10 18.41
C ILE A 73 -3.67 -4.13 19.08
N GLU A 74 -3.40 -2.83 19.03
CA GLU A 74 -4.27 -1.80 19.64
C GLU A 74 -5.54 -1.50 18.83
N GLN A 75 -5.49 -1.64 17.50
CA GLN A 75 -6.64 -1.42 16.61
C GLN A 75 -7.43 -2.70 16.31
N ALA A 76 -7.12 -3.81 16.98
CA ALA A 76 -8.06 -4.92 17.02
C ALA A 76 -9.34 -4.40 17.69
N PRO A 77 -10.52 -4.47 17.04
CA PRO A 77 -11.75 -4.17 17.74
C PRO A 77 -11.81 -5.03 19.01
N PRO A 78 -12.41 -4.55 20.12
CA PRO A 78 -12.73 -5.43 21.22
C PRO A 78 -13.50 -6.58 20.61
N VAL A 79 -12.90 -7.79 20.61
CA VAL A 79 -13.57 -8.99 20.17
C VAL A 79 -14.90 -8.98 20.90
N PRO A 80 -16.04 -8.94 20.20
CA PRO A 80 -17.32 -9.03 20.87
C PRO A 80 -17.23 -10.31 21.71
N SER A 81 -17.37 -10.14 23.02
CA SER A 81 -17.60 -11.23 23.96
C SER A 81 -18.55 -12.18 23.25
N PRO A 82 -18.18 -13.46 23.04
CA PRO A 82 -18.94 -14.32 22.15
C PRO A 82 -20.40 -14.22 22.55
N ALA A 83 -21.22 -13.65 21.66
CA ALA A 83 -22.67 -13.72 21.75
C ALA A 83 -22.98 -15.15 22.14
N PRO A 84 -23.84 -15.40 23.15
CA PRO A 84 -23.90 -16.68 23.85
C PRO A 84 -23.84 -17.76 22.80
N ALA A 85 -22.66 -18.40 22.69
CA ALA A 85 -22.47 -19.48 21.76
C ALA A 85 -23.60 -20.40 22.15
N VAL A 86 -24.55 -20.61 21.25
CA VAL A 86 -25.64 -21.55 21.46
C VAL A 86 -24.92 -22.75 22.02
N ALA A 87 -25.13 -23.03 23.31
CA ALA A 87 -24.44 -24.08 24.02
C ALA A 87 -25.08 -25.35 23.51
N VAL A 88 -24.76 -25.67 22.25
CA VAL A 88 -24.95 -26.94 21.62
C VAL A 88 -24.33 -27.89 22.60
N ARG A 89 -25.15 -28.76 23.16
CA ARG A 89 -24.71 -29.70 24.18
C ARG A 89 -23.58 -30.50 23.54
N ALA A 90 -22.36 -30.20 23.96
CA ALA A 90 -21.14 -30.79 23.42
C ALA A 90 -21.08 -32.32 23.62
N GLY A 91 -22.07 -32.90 24.31
CA GLY A 91 -22.24 -34.34 24.49
C GLY A 91 -22.84 -35.09 23.30
N ASP A 92 -23.45 -34.43 22.31
CA ASP A 92 -24.23 -35.13 21.29
C ASP A 92 -23.47 -35.41 19.98
N PHE A 93 -22.30 -34.79 19.77
CA PHE A 93 -21.54 -34.92 18.52
C PHE A 93 -20.19 -35.59 18.73
N ARG A 94 -19.87 -36.56 17.89
CA ARG A 94 -18.60 -37.30 17.91
C ARG A 94 -18.07 -37.46 16.51
N CYS A 95 -16.75 -37.42 16.38
CA CYS A 95 -16.09 -37.71 15.11
C CYS A 95 -16.31 -39.19 14.77
N ASP A 96 -17.13 -39.44 13.77
CA ASP A 96 -17.54 -40.76 13.28
C ASP A 96 -17.06 -41.01 11.84
N GLY A 97 -16.17 -40.15 11.33
CA GLY A 97 -15.59 -40.28 9.99
C GLY A 97 -16.38 -39.57 8.89
N ARG A 98 -17.48 -38.87 9.21
CA ARG A 98 -18.19 -38.03 8.23
C ARG A 98 -17.36 -36.83 7.80
N GLN A 99 -17.38 -36.51 6.52
CA GLN A 99 -16.55 -35.45 5.93
C GLN A 99 -17.32 -34.42 5.11
N TYR A 100 -18.53 -34.74 4.63
CA TYR A 100 -19.28 -33.90 3.69
C TYR A 100 -20.60 -33.38 4.29
N CYS A 101 -21.11 -32.29 3.73
CA CYS A 101 -22.31 -31.61 4.21
C CYS A 101 -23.59 -32.45 4.17
N SER A 102 -23.74 -33.31 3.16
CA SER A 102 -24.91 -34.21 3.05
C SER A 102 -25.03 -35.20 4.21
N GLN A 103 -23.96 -35.39 4.99
CA GLN A 103 -23.93 -36.31 6.11
C GLN A 103 -24.23 -35.62 7.45
N MET A 104 -24.19 -34.28 7.49
CA MET A 104 -24.56 -33.49 8.67
C MET A 104 -26.09 -33.34 8.72
N LYS A 105 -26.64 -32.98 9.89
CA LYS A 105 -28.07 -32.74 10.09
C LYS A 105 -28.37 -31.32 10.58
N SER A 106 -27.34 -30.54 10.89
CA SER A 106 -27.50 -29.17 11.37
C SER A 106 -26.24 -28.33 11.20
N CYS A 107 -26.39 -27.01 11.25
CA CYS A 107 -25.26 -26.08 11.20
C CYS A 107 -24.37 -26.21 12.45
N ALA A 108 -24.98 -26.44 13.61
CA ALA A 108 -24.28 -26.67 14.87
C ALA A 108 -23.36 -27.90 14.80
N GLU A 109 -23.86 -29.00 14.26
CA GLU A 109 -23.10 -30.22 14.05
C GLU A 109 -21.97 -30.02 13.03
N ALA A 110 -22.25 -29.37 11.90
CA ALA A 110 -21.23 -29.07 10.90
C ALA A 110 -20.09 -28.20 11.48
N LYS A 111 -20.42 -27.18 12.28
CA LYS A 111 -19.43 -26.36 13.00
C LYS A 111 -18.61 -27.18 14.00
N TYR A 112 -19.25 -28.09 14.74
CA TYR A 112 -18.53 -28.98 15.65
C TYR A 112 -17.53 -29.86 14.90
N PHE A 113 -17.93 -30.44 13.77
CA PHE A 113 -17.04 -31.27 12.96
C PHE A 113 -15.88 -30.47 12.35
N LEU A 114 -16.11 -29.24 11.91
CA LEU A 114 -15.05 -28.34 11.41
C LEU A 114 -13.99 -28.04 12.47
N LEU A 115 -14.42 -27.85 13.72
CA LEU A 115 -13.53 -27.47 14.83
C LEU A 115 -12.87 -28.67 15.53
N SER A 116 -13.55 -29.82 15.54
CA SER A 116 -13.19 -30.95 16.43
C SER A 116 -12.72 -32.19 15.68
N CYS A 117 -13.04 -32.32 14.39
CA CYS A 117 -12.77 -33.54 13.62
C CYS A 117 -11.78 -33.28 12.46
N SER A 118 -10.73 -34.10 12.38
CA SER A 118 -9.76 -34.03 11.29
C SER A 118 -10.32 -34.60 9.97
N GLY A 119 -9.89 -34.04 8.84
CA GLY A 119 -10.17 -34.61 7.51
C GLY A 119 -11.54 -34.25 6.93
N VAL A 120 -12.24 -33.29 7.54
CA VAL A 120 -13.52 -32.79 7.06
C VAL A 120 -13.35 -31.92 5.79
N LYS A 121 -14.32 -32.02 4.87
CA LYS A 121 -14.31 -31.36 3.56
C LYS A 121 -15.64 -30.62 3.32
N MET A 122 -15.98 -29.75 4.26
CA MET A 122 -17.29 -29.08 4.32
C MET A 122 -17.23 -27.55 4.30
N ASP A 123 -16.05 -26.99 4.53
CA ASP A 123 -15.75 -25.56 4.39
C ASP A 123 -14.81 -25.41 3.18
N GLY A 124 -15.40 -25.07 2.04
CA GLY A 124 -14.71 -25.08 0.75
C GLY A 124 -13.96 -23.79 0.43
N ASP A 125 -14.37 -22.66 1.02
CA ASP A 125 -13.73 -21.36 0.87
C ASP A 125 -12.90 -20.95 2.10
N HIS A 126 -12.90 -21.78 3.15
CA HIS A 126 -12.12 -21.62 4.37
C HIS A 126 -12.48 -20.36 5.14
N ASN A 127 -13.75 -19.96 5.08
CA ASN A 127 -14.27 -18.79 5.78
C ASN A 127 -14.74 -19.11 7.22
N GLY A 128 -14.66 -20.38 7.65
CA GLY A 128 -15.08 -20.83 8.97
C GLY A 128 -16.58 -21.17 9.09
N VAL A 129 -17.33 -21.10 7.98
CA VAL A 129 -18.75 -21.43 7.89
C VAL A 129 -18.92 -22.69 7.04
N PRO A 130 -19.03 -23.88 7.66
CA PRO A 130 -19.22 -25.11 6.91
C PRO A 130 -20.64 -25.20 6.36
N CYS A 131 -20.81 -25.86 5.20
CA CYS A 131 -22.13 -26.23 4.68
C CYS A 131 -23.13 -25.07 4.48
N GLU A 132 -22.67 -23.91 4.00
CA GLU A 132 -23.48 -22.72 3.72
C GLU A 132 -24.72 -22.99 2.85
N LYS A 133 -24.64 -23.96 1.93
CA LYS A 133 -25.73 -24.28 1.00
C LYS A 133 -26.83 -25.17 1.59
N GLN A 134 -26.57 -25.87 2.69
CA GLN A 134 -27.48 -26.89 3.23
C GLN A 134 -27.93 -26.58 4.66
N TRP A 135 -26.98 -26.28 5.54
CA TRP A 135 -27.23 -26.20 6.98
C TRP A 135 -27.00 -24.81 7.54
N CYS A 136 -25.94 -24.13 7.10
CA CYS A 136 -25.54 -22.82 7.58
C CYS A 136 -25.90 -21.71 6.59
N ALA A 137 -27.07 -21.83 5.94
CA ALA A 137 -27.60 -20.75 5.09
C ALA A 137 -27.74 -19.48 5.95
N ARG A 138 -27.19 -18.39 5.43
CA ARG A 138 -27.03 -17.11 6.11
C ARG A 138 -28.36 -16.37 6.27
#